data_AF-A0A6L6QML9-F1
#
_entry.id   AF-A0A6L6QML9-F1
#
_cell.length_a   1.000
_cell.length_b   1.000
_cell.length_c   1.000
_cell.angle_alpha   90.00
_cell.angle_beta   90.00
_cell.angle_gamma   90.00
#
_symmetry.space_group_name_H-M   'P 1'
#
loop_
_entity.id
_entity.type
_entity.pdbx_description
1 polymer ?
#
loop_
_entity_poly.entity_id
_entity_poly.type
_entity_poly.pdbx_seq_one_letter_code
_entity_poly.pdbx_strand_id
1 'polypeptide(L)'
;MFEELSIALRSDQRFIEVRGLSELEYLVKESEIVTNQAGRMFHIRSQDRPVHIALESGGFVIRSVDRCDESRAIYLPRRLMMDALLGHALKSGMLFTQRLAG
;
A
#
# COMPACT_ATOMS: atom_id res chain seq x y z
N MET A 1 -12.55 -8.47 -14.92
CA MET A 1 -12.60 -8.54 -13.44
C MET A 1 -11.82 -7.41 -12.77
N PHE A 2 -10.66 -6.98 -13.28
CA PHE A 2 -9.89 -5.85 -12.72
C PHE A 2 -10.60 -4.48 -12.78
N GLU A 3 -11.40 -4.21 -13.81
CA GLU A 3 -12.14 -2.95 -13.93
C GLU A 3 -13.21 -2.78 -12.84
N GLU A 4 -13.89 -3.84 -12.42
CA GLU A 4 -14.92 -3.76 -11.38
C GLU A 4 -14.33 -3.45 -10.01
N LEU A 5 -13.21 -4.09 -9.65
CA LEU A 5 -12.46 -3.82 -8.42
C LEU A 5 -11.95 -2.36 -8.40
N SER A 6 -11.56 -1.85 -9.58
CA SER A 6 -11.06 -0.50 -9.73
C SER A 6 -12.10 0.59 -9.45
N ILE A 7 -13.31 0.37 -9.95
CA ILE A 7 -14.44 1.28 -9.77
C ILE A 7 -14.88 1.20 -8.31
N ALA A 8 -14.96 -0.01 -7.74
CA ALA A 8 -15.32 -0.21 -6.35
C ALA A 8 -14.40 0.56 -5.39
N LEU A 9 -13.08 0.45 -5.52
CA LEU A 9 -12.14 1.14 -4.62
C LEU A 9 -12.18 2.67 -4.75
N ARG A 10 -12.47 3.21 -5.93
CA ARG A 10 -12.60 4.67 -6.13
C ARG A 10 -13.91 5.23 -5.60
N SER A 11 -14.99 4.46 -5.71
CA SER A 11 -16.33 4.87 -5.28
C SER A 11 -16.58 4.58 -3.79
N ASP A 12 -15.76 3.74 -3.16
CA ASP A 12 -15.86 3.41 -1.75
C ASP A 12 -15.18 4.46 -0.87
N GLN A 13 -15.98 5.23 -0.13
CA GLN A 13 -15.52 6.27 0.80
C GLN A 13 -14.61 5.73 1.92
N ARG A 14 -14.52 4.41 2.09
CA ARG A 14 -13.60 3.76 3.02
C ARG A 14 -12.17 3.71 2.48
N PHE A 15 -11.93 4.00 1.21
CA PHE A 15 -10.59 3.97 0.62
C PHE A 15 -10.15 5.36 0.16
N ILE A 16 -8.85 5.62 0.26
CA ILE A 16 -8.22 6.84 -0.21
C ILE A 16 -7.10 6.49 -1.20
N GLU A 17 -6.99 7.28 -2.27
CA GLU A 17 -5.90 7.19 -3.23
C GLU A 17 -4.61 7.75 -2.61
N VAL A 18 -3.50 7.05 -2.79
CA VAL A 18 -2.16 7.52 -2.41
C VAL A 18 -1.55 8.24 -3.60
N ARG A 19 -1.26 9.52 -3.44
CA ARG A 19 -0.88 10.49 -4.48
C ARG A 19 0.62 10.70 -4.60
N GLY A 20 1.39 10.29 -3.61
CA GLY A 20 2.85 10.47 -3.63
C GLY A 20 3.58 9.70 -2.54
N LEU A 21 4.91 9.69 -2.65
CA LEU A 21 5.77 8.92 -1.74
C LEU A 21 5.70 9.46 -0.32
N SER A 22 5.67 10.78 -0.14
CA SER A 22 5.52 11.40 1.18
C SER A 22 4.17 11.07 1.83
N GLU A 23 3.11 10.98 1.04
CA GLU A 23 1.78 10.59 1.55
C GLU A 23 1.74 9.10 1.92
N LEU A 24 2.39 8.23 1.13
CA LEU A 24 2.57 6.83 1.49
C LEU A 24 3.29 6.69 2.84
N GLU A 25 4.43 7.36 3.01
CA GLU A 25 5.22 7.35 4.25
C GLU A 25 4.39 7.86 5.44
N TYR A 26 3.66 8.96 5.23
CA TYR A 26 2.73 9.52 6.21
C TYR A 26 1.65 8.51 6.61
N LEU A 27 0.96 7.91 5.64
CA LEU A 27 -0.13 6.97 5.90
C LEU A 27 0.37 5.72 6.63
N VAL A 28 1.56 5.21 6.29
CA VAL A 28 2.16 4.12 7.07
C VAL A 28 2.37 4.56 8.52
N LYS A 29 2.98 5.72 8.77
CA LYS A 29 3.20 6.22 10.13
C LYS A 29 1.91 6.51 10.91
N GLU A 30 0.91 7.07 10.25
CA GLU A 30 -0.42 7.27 10.83
C GLU A 30 -0.99 5.93 11.33
N SER A 31 -0.94 4.89 10.49
CA SER A 31 -1.41 3.55 10.85
C SER A 31 -0.65 2.95 12.02
N GLU A 32 0.66 3.07 12.02
CA GLU A 32 1.52 2.58 13.11
C GLU A 32 1.15 3.24 14.45
N ILE A 33 0.89 4.55 14.44
CA ILE A 33 0.50 5.32 15.63
C ILE A 33 -0.90 4.91 16.10
N VAL A 34 -1.87 4.84 15.18
CA VAL A 34 -3.27 4.58 15.51
C VAL A 34 -3.51 3.14 15.98
N THR A 35 -2.84 2.17 15.34
CA THR A 35 -3.09 0.74 15.58
C THR A 35 -2.07 0.09 16.51
N ASN A 36 -0.94 0.76 16.78
CA ASN A 36 0.22 0.20 17.46
C ASN A 36 0.76 -1.08 16.78
N GLN A 37 0.56 -1.21 15.46
CA GLN A 37 1.07 -2.30 14.63
C GLN A 37 1.97 -1.74 13.53
N ALA A 38 3.10 -2.40 13.27
CA ALA A 38 4.04 -1.97 12.24
C ALA A 38 3.40 -2.07 10.85
N GLY A 39 3.51 -1.00 10.05
CA GLY A 39 3.03 -0.93 8.67
C GLY A 39 1.53 -0.64 8.47
N ARG A 40 1.12 -0.77 7.21
CA ARG A 40 -0.26 -0.54 6.74
C ARG A 40 -0.58 -1.38 5.51
N MET A 41 -1.87 -1.71 5.35
CA MET A 41 -2.40 -2.39 4.18
C MET A 41 -2.67 -1.44 3.01
N PHE A 42 -2.23 -1.82 1.82
CA PHE A 42 -2.47 -1.11 0.58
C PHE A 42 -3.01 -2.04 -0.50
N HIS A 43 -3.77 -1.47 -1.42
CA HIS A 43 -4.40 -2.16 -2.53
C HIS A 43 -3.92 -1.51 -3.83
N ILE A 44 -3.35 -2.33 -4.72
CA ILE A 44 -3.00 -1.91 -6.08
C ILE A 44 -4.14 -2.37 -6.98
N ARG A 45 -4.75 -1.43 -7.70
CA ARG A 45 -5.91 -1.70 -8.57
C ARG A 45 -5.74 -2.87 -9.55
N SER A 46 -4.54 -3.02 -10.11
CA SER A 46 -4.22 -4.10 -11.07
C SER A 46 -3.88 -5.43 -10.40
N GLN A 47 -3.99 -5.52 -9.08
CA GLN A 47 -3.67 -6.70 -8.29
C GLN A 47 -4.84 -7.07 -7.40
N ASP A 48 -5.22 -8.33 -7.43
CA ASP A 48 -6.33 -8.83 -6.60
C ASP A 48 -5.95 -8.94 -5.11
N ARG A 49 -4.65 -8.84 -4.79
CA ARG A 49 -4.13 -9.10 -3.44
C ARG A 49 -3.55 -7.83 -2.83
N PRO A 50 -3.92 -7.51 -1.59
CA PRO A 50 -3.34 -6.37 -0.91
C PRO A 50 -1.91 -6.66 -0.50
N VAL A 51 -1.15 -5.59 -0.35
CA VAL A 51 0.22 -5.60 0.14
C VAL A 51 0.29 -4.89 1.47
N HIS A 52 0.99 -5.48 2.42
CA HIS A 52 1.32 -4.85 3.68
C HIS A 52 2.68 -4.15 3.54
N ILE A 53 2.74 -2.87 3.84
CA ILE A 53 3.95 -2.06 3.70
C ILE A 53 4.33 -1.51 5.07
N ALA A 54 5.55 -1.81 5.53
CA ALA A 54 6.15 -1.23 6.71
C ALA A 54 7.35 -0.36 6.35
N LEU A 55 7.60 0.69 7.13
CA LEU A 55 8.78 1.52 6.99
C LEU A 55 9.95 0.90 7.76
N GLU A 56 11.10 0.84 7.11
CA GLU A 56 12.36 0.38 7.69
C GLU A 56 13.48 1.37 7.39
N SER A 57 14.60 1.26 8.12
CA SER A 57 15.76 2.11 7.86
C SER A 57 16.16 2.05 6.38
N GLY A 58 16.09 3.20 5.69
CA GLY A 58 16.46 3.34 4.29
C GLY A 58 15.46 2.83 3.25
N GLY A 59 14.27 2.35 3.63
CA GLY A 59 13.33 1.80 2.66
C GLY A 59 12.02 1.25 3.23
N PHE A 60 11.47 0.28 2.51
CA PHE A 60 10.16 -0.31 2.75
C PHE A 60 10.26 -1.82 2.81
N VAL A 61 9.54 -2.44 3.74
CA VAL A 61 9.30 -3.89 3.72
C VAL A 61 7.90 -4.12 3.18
N ILE A 62 7.82 -4.79 2.04
CA ILE A 62 6.58 -5.11 1.35
C ILE A 62 6.31 -6.60 1.53
N ARG A 63 5.15 -6.94 2.10
CA ARG A 63 4.68 -8.32 2.25
C ARG A 63 3.40 -8.49 1.45
N SER A 64 3.37 -9.48 0.56
CA SER A 64 2.11 -9.91 -0.05
C SER A 64 1.27 -10.61 1.02
N VAL A 65 0.01 -10.20 1.17
CA VAL A 65 -0.93 -10.92 2.04
C VAL A 65 -1.62 -11.97 1.20
N ASP A 66 -1.02 -13.16 1.17
CA ASP A 66 -1.63 -14.34 0.55
C ASP A 66 -2.26 -15.23 1.62
N ARG A 67 -3.39 -15.88 1.31
CA ARG A 67 -4.11 -16.71 2.30
C ARG A 67 -3.44 -18.05 2.60
N CYS A 68 -2.42 -18.43 1.82
CA CYS A 68 -1.96 -19.82 1.75
C CYS A 68 -0.46 -20.05 1.94
N ASP A 69 0.36 -19.00 2.07
CA ASP A 69 1.81 -19.16 2.13
C ASP A 69 2.48 -18.15 3.07
N GLU A 70 3.56 -18.58 3.70
CA GLU A 70 4.33 -17.74 4.62
C GLU A 70 4.78 -16.46 3.91
N SER A 71 4.27 -15.32 4.40
CA SER A 71 4.43 -13.97 3.87
C SER A 71 5.84 -13.67 3.34
N ARG A 72 6.06 -13.82 2.03
CA ARG A 72 7.35 -13.46 1.42
C ARG A 72 7.50 -11.95 1.48
N ALA A 73 8.44 -11.50 2.30
CA ALA A 73 8.78 -10.10 2.47
C ALA A 73 9.89 -9.70 1.48
N ILE A 74 9.74 -8.55 0.83
CA ILE A 74 10.76 -7.93 0.00
C ILE A 74 11.14 -6.60 0.62
N TYR A 75 12.44 -6.36 0.79
CA TYR A 75 12.95 -5.04 1.12
C TYR A 75 13.15 -4.23 -0.17
N LEU A 76 12.51 -3.07 -0.23
CA LEU A 76 12.62 -2.11 -1.33
C LEU A 76 13.33 -0.85 -0.82
N PRO A 77 14.59 -0.61 -1.23
CA PRO A 77 15.30 0.62 -0.88
C PRO A 77 14.53 1.85 -1.36
N ARG A 78 14.51 2.91 -0.56
CA ARG A 78 13.76 4.14 -0.86
C ARG A 78 14.07 4.71 -2.25
N ARG A 79 15.35 4.67 -2.65
CA ARG A 79 15.82 5.16 -3.95
C ARG A 79 15.25 4.39 -5.15
N LEU A 80 14.88 3.12 -4.98
CA LEU A 80 14.32 2.25 -6.02
C LEU A 80 12.80 2.23 -6.01
N MET A 81 12.17 2.89 -5.04
CA MET A 81 10.74 2.85 -4.82
C MET A 81 9.94 3.27 -6.05
N MET A 82 10.36 4.35 -6.72
CA MET A 82 9.64 4.92 -7.86
C MET A 82 9.81 4.12 -9.16
N ASP A 83 10.75 3.18 -9.21
CA ASP A 83 11.02 2.30 -10.35
C ASP A 83 10.45 0.88 -10.14
N ALA A 84 10.01 0.57 -8.92
CA ALA A 84 9.31 -0.66 -8.62
C ALA A 84 7.83 -0.60 -9.03
N LEU A 85 7.19 -1.77 -9.11
CA LEU A 85 5.75 -1.90 -9.39
C LEU A 85 4.89 -0.99 -8.51
N LEU A 86 5.23 -0.88 -7.22
CA LEU A 86 4.53 -0.03 -6.27
C LEU A 86 4.68 1.46 -6.61
N GLY A 87 5.86 1.90 -7.05
CA GLY A 87 6.10 3.24 -7.57
C GLY A 87 5.32 3.54 -8.84
N HIS A 88 5.19 2.56 -9.74
CA HIS A 88 4.33 2.69 -10.93
C HIS A 88 2.85 2.80 -10.57
N ALA A 89 2.37 1.99 -9.62
CA ALA A 89 0.99 2.06 -9.13
C ALA A 89 0.69 3.43 -8.48
N LEU A 90 1.64 3.95 -7.71
CA LEU A 90 1.58 5.28 -7.12
C LEU A 90 1.49 6.38 -8.20
N LYS A 91 2.43 6.39 -9.17
CA LYS A 91 2.45 7.38 -10.27
C LYS A 91 1.18 7.34 -11.11
N SER A 92 0.51 6.19 -11.19
CA SER A 92 -0.66 5.97 -12.03
C SER A 92 -1.99 6.17 -11.29
N GLY A 93 -1.99 6.62 -10.03
CA GLY A 93 -3.22 6.77 -9.23
C GLY A 93 -3.95 5.43 -9.01
N MET A 94 -3.18 4.35 -8.91
CA MET A 94 -3.67 2.97 -8.75
C MET A 94 -3.44 2.40 -7.35
N LEU A 95 -2.81 3.16 -6.46
CA LEU A 95 -2.52 2.74 -5.10
C LEU A 95 -3.54 3.33 -4.11
N PHE A 96 -4.15 2.47 -3.31
CA PHE A 96 -5.20 2.84 -2.36
C PHE A 96 -4.91 2.24 -0.98
N THR A 97 -5.44 2.86 0.07
CA THR A 97 -5.47 2.27 1.42
C THR A 97 -6.81 2.55 2.08
N GLN A 98 -7.20 1.73 3.05
CA GLN A 98 -8.38 2.01 3.86
C GLN A 98 -8.14 3.25 4.71
N ARG A 99 -9.15 4.10 4.81
CA ARG A 99 -9.19 5.23 5.73
C ARG A 99 -9.28 4.67 7.15
N LEU A 100 -8.37 5.09 8.02
CA LEU A 100 -8.50 4.80 9.44
C LEU A 100 -9.57 5.73 9.99
N ALA A 101 -10.46 5.20 10.84
CA ALA A 101 -11.40 6.05 11.57
C ALA A 101 -10.56 6.90 12.54
N GLY A 102 -10.52 8.21 12.27
CA GLY A 102 -10.09 9.19 13.26
C GLY A 102 -11.17 9.41 14.31
#